data_AF-A0A7C1M953-F1
#
_entry.id   AF-A0A7C1M953-F1
#
_cell.length_a   1.000
_cell.length_b   1.000
_cell.length_c   1.000
_cell.angle_alpha   90.00
_cell.angle_beta   90.00
_cell.angle_gamma   90.00
#
_symmetry.space_group_name_H-M   'P 1'
#
loop_
_entity.id
_entity.type
_entity.pdbx_description
1 polymer ?
#
loop_
_entity_poly.entity_id
_entity_poly.type
_entity_poly.pdbx_seq_one_letter_code
_entity_poly.pdbx_strand_id
1 'polypeptide(L)' 'VQKGVFDAKDADAWKDAYSLIQAIRMRSHQEMLNRGEELTNYIDPDDLNPLDKRILRESFRQAQRLQQKLEVTYQL' A
#
# COMPACT_ATOMS: atom_id res chain seq x y z
N VAL A 1 9.28 19.67 9.87
CA VAL A 1 8.21 20.27 10.70
C VAL A 1 7.04 19.30 10.76
N GLN A 2 6.70 18.76 11.94
CA GLN A 2 5.44 18.04 12.11
C GLN A 2 4.29 19.05 12.06
N LYS A 3 3.31 18.85 11.17
CA LYS A 3 2.18 19.78 11.03
C LYS A 3 1.01 19.47 11.97
N GLY A 4 1.12 18.46 12.83
CA GLY A 4 0.07 18.09 13.80
C GLY A 4 -1.25 17.58 13.20
N VAL A 5 -1.30 17.35 11.88
CA VAL A 5 -2.51 16.92 11.16
C VAL A 5 -2.82 15.44 11.38
N PHE A 6 -1.80 14.63 11.65
CA PHE A 6 -1.91 13.19 11.91
C PHE A 6 -1.25 12.81 13.23
N ASP A 7 -1.78 11.78 13.89
CA ASP A 7 -1.05 11.11 14.98
C ASP A 7 0.19 10.43 14.36
N ALA A 8 1.31 10.47 15.08
CA ALA A 8 2.56 9.89 14.62
C ALA A 8 2.41 8.39 14.31
N LYS A 9 1.63 7.67 15.12
CA LYS A 9 1.35 6.25 14.91
C LYS A 9 0.58 5.98 13.62
N ASP A 10 -0.42 6.81 13.30
CA ASP A 10 -1.16 6.69 12.04
C ASP A 10 -0.22 6.94 10.85
N ALA A 11 0.59 7.99 10.93
CA ALA A 11 1.53 8.34 9.87
C ALA A 11 2.58 7.25 9.62
N ASP A 12 3.12 6.65 10.68
CA ASP A 12 4.07 5.55 10.58
C ASP A 12 3.42 4.29 9.99
N ALA A 13 2.22 3.93 10.47
CA ALA A 13 1.46 2.80 9.91
C ALA A 13 1.23 2.94 8.40
N TRP A 14 1.06 4.17 7.90
CA TRP A 14 0.86 4.43 6.48
C TRP A 14 2.15 4.37 5.68
N LYS A 15 3.27 4.85 6.26
CA LYS A 15 4.59 4.72 5.64
C LYS A 15 4.96 3.25 5.49
N ASP A 16 4.65 2.43 6.48
CA ASP A 16 4.86 0.98 6.43
C ASP A 16 3.96 0.33 5.36
N ALA A 17 2.66 0.63 5.37
CA ALA A 17 1.71 0.15 4.36
C ALA A 17 2.14 0.51 2.93
N TYR A 18 2.57 1.76 2.71
CA TYR A 18 3.06 2.21 1.41
C TYR A 18 4.33 1.47 0.99
N SER A 19 5.31 1.34 1.89
CA SER A 19 6.55 0.60 1.64
C SER A 19 6.29 -0.86 1.24
N LEU A 20 5.32 -1.50 1.91
CA LEU A 20 4.91 -2.87 1.62
C LEU A 20 4.26 -3.01 0.24
N ILE A 21 3.36 -2.09 -0.14
CA ILE A 21 2.77 -2.07 -1.48
C ILE A 21 3.86 -1.92 -2.55
N GLN A 22 4.85 -1.05 -2.33
CA GLN A 22 5.97 -0.90 -3.26
C GLN A 22 6.81 -2.17 -3.37
N ALA A 23 7.09 -2.84 -2.24
CA ALA A 23 7.84 -4.09 -2.25
C ALA A 23 7.12 -5.20 -3.04
N ILE A 24 5.80 -5.34 -2.86
CA ILE A 24 4.98 -6.31 -3.61
C ILE A 24 5.03 -5.98 -5.11
N ARG A 25 4.87 -4.70 -5.48
CA ARG A 25 4.96 -4.26 -6.88
C ARG A 25 6.31 -4.57 -7.52
N MET A 26 7.40 -4.27 -6.82
CA MET A 26 8.75 -4.52 -7.35
C MET A 26 9.01 -6.02 -7.54
N ARG A 27 8.51 -6.87 -6.62
CA ARG A 27 8.59 -8.32 -6.78
C ARG A 27 7.81 -8.79 -8.01
N SER A 28 6.56 -8.32 -8.17
CA SER A 28 5.73 -8.64 -9.34
C SER A 28 6.40 -8.21 -10.66
N HIS A 29 6.93 -6.99 -10.72
CA HIS A 29 7.67 -6.51 -11.89
C HIS A 29 8.92 -7.35 -12.19
N GLN A 30 9.66 -7.77 -11.16
CA GLN A 30 10.82 -8.63 -11.33
C GLN A 30 10.43 -9.99 -11.95
N GLU A 31 9.30 -10.56 -11.52
CA GLU A 31 8.78 -11.80 -12.08
C GLU A 31 8.33 -11.64 -13.55
N MET A 32 7.65 -10.53 -13.89
CA MET A 32 7.26 -10.20 -15.27
C MET A 32 8.49 -10.04 -16.17
N LEU A 33 9.52 -9.33 -15.72
CA LEU A 33 10.79 -9.19 -16.45
C LEU A 33 11.43 -10.54 -16.72
N ASN A 34 11.43 -11.44 -15.72
CA ASN A 34 11.96 -12.79 -15.87
C ASN A 34 11.16 -13.62 -16.90
N ARG A 35 9.86 -13.34 -17.08
CA ARG A 35 8.99 -13.97 -18.08
C ARG A 35 9.01 -13.26 -19.45
N GLY A 36 9.66 -12.10 -19.57
CA GLY A 36 9.63 -11.28 -20.78
C GLY A 36 8.27 -10.61 -21.04
N GLU A 37 7.46 -10.43 -20.00
CA GLU A 37 6.15 -9.78 -20.05
C GLU A 37 6.26 -8.26 -19.91
N GLU A 38 5.24 -7.54 -20.40
CA GLU A 38 5.13 -6.09 -20.16
C GLU A 38 4.90 -5.81 -18.66
N LEU A 39 5.57 -4.77 -18.15
CA LEU A 39 5.41 -4.36 -16.75
C LEU A 39 4.04 -3.74 -16.51
N THR A 40 3.30 -4.29 -15.54
CA THR A 40 2.01 -3.75 -15.11
C THR A 40 1.90 -3.73 -13.58
N ASN A 41 1.10 -2.79 -13.08
CA ASN A 41 0.76 -2.70 -11.66
C ASN A 41 -0.38 -3.65 -11.27
N TYR A 42 -0.95 -4.40 -12.22
CA TYR A 42 -1.95 -5.41 -11.94
C TYR A 42 -1.30 -6.59 -11.20
N ILE A 43 -1.85 -6.93 -10.03
CA ILE A 43 -1.46 -8.07 -9.21
C ILE A 43 -2.75 -8.79 -8.85
N ASP A 44 -2.83 -10.07 -9.18
CA ASP A 44 -3.93 -10.91 -8.71
C ASP A 44 -3.70 -11.25 -7.22
N PRO A 45 -4.63 -10.90 -6.31
CA PRO A 45 -4.51 -11.26 -4.90
C PRO A 45 -4.49 -12.77 -4.63
N ASP A 46 -4.91 -13.60 -5.59
CA ASP A 46 -4.85 -15.07 -5.49
C ASP A 46 -3.46 -15.63 -5.83
N ASP A 47 -2.62 -14.87 -6.54
CA ASP A 47 -1.21 -15.21 -6.80
C ASP A 47 -0.29 -14.90 -5.61
N LEU A 48 -0.78 -14.12 -4.64
CA LEU A 48 -0.04 -13.78 -3.43
C LEU A 48 -0.08 -14.92 -2.42
N ASN A 49 1.04 -15.15 -1.73
CA ASN A 49 1.03 -16.03 -0.56
C ASN A 49 0.09 -15.48 0.53
N PRO A 50 -0.42 -16.33 1.44
CA PRO A 50 -1.42 -15.91 2.44
C PRO A 50 -0.99 -14.74 3.34
N LEU A 51 0.31 -14.62 3.64
CA LEU A 51 0.85 -13.54 4.45
C LEU A 51 0.82 -12.22 3.68
N ASP A 52 1.36 -12.21 2.46
CA ASP A 52 1.39 -11.03 1.59
C ASP A 52 -0.03 -10.55 1.27
N LYS A 53 -0.98 -11.47 1.05
CA LYS A 53 -2.40 -11.14 0.88
C LYS A 53 -2.99 -10.46 2.10
N ARG A 54 -2.69 -10.95 3.32
CA ARG A 54 -3.14 -10.33 4.58
C ARG A 54 -2.53 -8.94 4.78
N ILE A 55 -1.23 -8.80 4.49
CA ILE A 55 -0.51 -7.54 4.61
C ILE A 55 -1.04 -6.50 3.61
N LEU A 56 -1.27 -6.90 2.36
CA LEU A 56 -1.84 -6.03 1.33
C LEU A 56 -3.23 -5.53 1.73
N ARG A 57 -4.09 -6.44 2.24
CA ARG A 57 -5.41 -6.08 2.73
C ARG A 57 -5.35 -5.08 3.89
N GLU A 58 -4.46 -5.28 4.86
CA GLU A 58 -4.29 -4.33 5.96
C GLU A 58 -3.73 -2.99 5.48
N SER A 59 -2.81 -3.01 4.51
CA SER A 59 -2.26 -1.79 3.89
C SER A 59 -3.35 -0.95 3.23
N PHE A 60 -4.27 -1.58 2.50
CA PHE A 60 -5.45 -0.89 1.95
C PHE A 60 -6.38 -0.36 3.03
N ARG A 61 -6.56 -1.07 4.14
CA ARG A 61 -7.36 -0.59 5.27
C ARG A 61 -6.76 0.68 5.89
N GLN A 62 -5.44 0.74 6.00
CA GLN A 62 -4.73 1.94 6.46
C GLN A 62 -4.88 3.10 5.47
N ALA A 63 -4.76 2.84 4.17
CA ALA A 63 -5.00 3.84 3.12
C ALA A 63 -6.45 4.37 3.10
N GLN A 64 -7.45 3.51 3.35
CA GLN A 64 -8.85 3.94 3.44
C GLN A 64 -9.07 4.86 4.65
N ARG A 65 -8.49 4.52 5.81
CA ARG A 65 -8.54 5.38 7.01
C ARG A 65 -7.88 6.73 6.76
N LEU A 66 -6.79 6.75 5.99
CA LEU A 66 -6.16 7.98 5.51
C LEU A 66 -7.10 8.85 4.70
N GLN A 67 -7.71 8.27 3.69
CA GLN A 67 -8.62 8.99 2.81
C GLN A 67 -9.78 9.59 3.61
N GLN A 68 -10.40 8.82 4.50
CA GLN A 68 -11.48 9.31 5.37
C GLN A 68 -11.04 10.47 6.27
N LYS A 69 -9.84 10.37 6.86
CA LYS A 69 -9.32 11.45 7.72
C LYS A 69 -9.01 12.71 6.94
N LEU A 70 -8.47 12.58 5.72
CA LEU A 70 -8.28 13.73 4.82
C LEU A 70 -9.61 14.35 4.41
N GLU A 71 -10.58 13.54 4.03
CA GLU A 71 -11.92 13.98 3.61
C GLU A 71 -12.57 14.83 4.72
N VAL A 72 -12.56 14.34 5.97
CA VAL A 72 -13.07 15.10 7.12
C VAL A 72 -12.25 16.37 7.39
N THR A 73 -10.92 16.28 7.35
CA THR A 73 -10.03 17.40 7.71
C THR A 73 -10.07 18.53 6.69
N TYR A 74 -10.19 18.18 5.42
CA TYR A 74 -10.09 19.12 4.30
C TYR A 74 -11.43 19.36 3.58
N GLN A 75 -12.53 18.75 4.04
CA GLN A 75 -13.86 18.84 3.43
C GLN A 75 -13.84 18.53 1.92
N LEU A 76 -13.16 17.45 1.55
CA LEU A 76 -13.01 16.99 0.17
C LEU A 76 -14.26 16.28 -0.35
#